data_AF-A0A482XJN9-F1
#
_entry.id   AF-A0A482XJN9-F1
#
_cell.length_a   1.000
_cell.length_b   1.000
_cell.length_c   1.000
_cell.angle_alpha   90.00
_cell.angle_beta   90.00
_cell.angle_gamma   90.00
#
_symmetry.space_group_name_H-M   'P 1'
#
loop_
_entity.id
_entity.type
_entity.pdbx_description
1 polymer ?
#
loop_
_entity_poly.entity_id
_entity_poly.type
_entity_poly.pdbx_seq_one_letter_code
_entity_poly.pdbx_strand_id
1 'polypeptide(L)'
;FTEAVHVPEGTPGRDVNFNDKAAALSDWSNRAARTGRMVAASGSSGNKKLAEALAVAAGRVESLTPQLVNAGRIRLNYTHSKAADEHFNNLGAQYADSVNQMRALCDEAVDAEHFIRIS
;
A
#
# COMPACT_ATOMS: atom_id res chain seq x y z
N PHE A 1 4.83 8.07 -6.36
CA PHE A 1 5.92 7.95 -5.37
C PHE A 1 7.20 7.42 -6.00
N THR A 2 7.20 6.24 -6.62
CA THR A 2 8.37 5.64 -7.29
C THR A 2 9.14 6.57 -8.20
N GLU A 3 8.47 7.36 -9.03
CA GLU A 3 9.13 8.36 -9.90
C GLU A 3 9.94 9.39 -9.10
N ALA A 4 9.41 9.86 -7.97
CA ALA A 4 10.07 10.83 -7.10
C ALA A 4 11.34 10.26 -6.44
N VAL A 5 11.36 8.95 -6.16
CA VAL A 5 12.54 8.21 -5.66
C VAL A 5 13.67 8.19 -6.70
N HIS A 6 13.33 8.25 -7.99
CA HIS A 6 14.26 8.11 -9.11
C HIS A 6 14.73 9.43 -9.70
N VAL A 7 14.26 10.58 -9.18
CA VAL A 7 14.69 11.91 -9.64
C VAL A 7 16.21 12.05 -9.50
N PRO A 8 16.93 12.51 -10.54
CA PRO A 8 18.38 12.70 -10.51
C PRO A 8 18.84 13.67 -9.43
N GLU A 9 20.04 13.45 -8.92
CA GLU A 9 20.71 14.40 -8.02
C GLU A 9 20.94 15.75 -8.73
N GLY A 10 20.84 16.84 -7.97
CA GLY A 10 20.95 18.20 -8.51
C GLY A 10 19.66 18.76 -9.12
N THR A 11 18.60 17.96 -9.28
CA THR A 11 17.29 18.45 -9.73
C THR A 11 16.70 19.43 -8.69
N PRO A 12 16.37 20.68 -9.06
CA PRO A 12 15.75 21.63 -8.14
C PRO A 12 14.43 21.09 -7.56
N GLY A 13 14.22 21.25 -6.25
CA GLY A 13 12.99 20.81 -5.58
C GLY A 13 12.85 19.29 -5.39
N ARG A 14 13.91 18.51 -5.63
CA ARG A 14 13.92 17.04 -5.48
C ARG A 14 13.39 16.55 -4.13
N ASP A 15 13.89 17.11 -3.03
CA ASP A 15 13.45 16.74 -1.68
C ASP A 15 11.97 17.08 -1.42
N VAL A 16 11.53 18.25 -1.88
CA VAL A 16 10.13 18.69 -1.74
C VAL A 16 9.22 17.74 -2.50
N ASN A 17 9.54 17.45 -3.78
CA ASN A 17 8.79 16.50 -4.58
C ASN A 17 8.75 15.09 -3.93
N PHE A 18 9.87 14.61 -3.39
CA PHE A 18 9.89 13.35 -2.66
C PHE A 18 8.94 13.37 -1.46
N ASN A 19 9.03 14.40 -0.62
CA ASN A 19 8.22 14.52 0.59
C ASN A 19 6.73 14.61 0.26
N ASP A 20 6.35 15.39 -0.75
CA ASP A 20 4.97 15.52 -1.20
C ASP A 20 4.40 14.19 -1.69
N LYS A 21 5.18 13.45 -2.50
CA LYS A 21 4.74 12.12 -2.98
C LYS A 21 4.75 11.06 -1.89
N ALA A 22 5.63 11.15 -0.89
CA ALA A 22 5.65 10.27 0.28
C ALA A 22 4.43 10.50 1.18
N ALA A 23 4.08 11.78 1.42
CA ALA A 23 2.88 12.16 2.15
C ALA A 23 1.62 11.66 1.43
N ALA A 24 1.51 11.91 0.12
CA ALA A 24 0.39 11.44 -0.68
C ALA A 24 0.23 9.90 -0.66
N LEU A 25 1.34 9.15 -0.75
CA LEU A 25 1.31 7.69 -0.61
C LEU A 25 0.84 7.27 0.78
N SER A 26 1.34 7.93 1.83
CA SER A 26 1.00 7.60 3.22
C SER A 26 -0.49 7.83 3.52
N ASP A 27 -1.02 8.97 3.09
CA ASP A 27 -2.43 9.32 3.23
C ASP A 27 -3.33 8.34 2.47
N TRP A 28 -2.93 8.01 1.23
CA TRP A 28 -3.66 7.03 0.42
C TRP A 28 -3.67 5.65 1.08
N SER A 29 -2.50 5.16 1.52
CA SER A 29 -2.37 3.87 2.21
C SER A 29 -3.26 3.79 3.44
N ASN A 30 -3.29 4.84 4.26
CA ASN A 30 -4.11 4.88 5.46
C ASN A 30 -5.60 4.80 5.12
N ARG A 31 -6.05 5.57 4.11
CA ARG A 31 -7.44 5.52 3.64
C ARG A 31 -7.81 4.15 3.06
N ALA A 32 -6.91 3.56 2.28
CA ALA A 32 -7.12 2.25 1.66
C ALA A 32 -7.23 1.15 2.74
N ALA A 33 -6.31 1.11 3.69
CA ALA A 33 -6.34 0.16 4.81
C ALA A 33 -7.57 0.36 5.71
N ARG A 34 -7.95 1.61 6.00
CA ARG A 34 -9.19 1.90 6.74
C ARG A 34 -10.42 1.37 6.00
N THR A 35 -10.45 1.53 4.68
CA THR A 35 -11.54 1.00 3.85
C THR A 35 -11.59 -0.52 3.88
N GLY A 36 -10.45 -1.19 3.71
CA GLY A 36 -10.35 -2.65 3.85
C GLY A 36 -10.87 -3.15 5.20
N ARG A 37 -10.51 -2.47 6.30
CA ARG A 37 -11.05 -2.81 7.63
C ARG A 37 -12.56 -2.57 7.78
N MET A 38 -13.10 -1.52 7.16
CA MET A 38 -14.55 -1.28 7.18
C MET A 38 -15.29 -2.40 6.44
N VAL A 39 -14.80 -2.81 5.27
CA VAL A 39 -15.38 -3.93 4.50
C VAL A 39 -15.26 -5.24 5.28
N ALA A 40 -14.13 -5.48 5.95
CA ALA A 40 -13.95 -6.66 6.81
C ALA A 40 -14.97 -6.69 7.96
N ALA A 41 -15.29 -5.52 8.53
CA ALA A 41 -16.28 -5.41 9.60
C ALA A 41 -17.73 -5.56 9.08
N SER A 42 -18.05 -5.00 7.91
CA SER A 42 -19.42 -5.00 7.36
C SER A 42 -19.80 -6.31 6.65
N GLY A 43 -18.86 -6.96 5.96
CA GLY A 43 -19.08 -8.24 5.26
C GLY A 43 -19.05 -9.48 6.17
N SER A 44 -18.94 -9.28 7.48
CA SER A 44 -18.72 -10.35 8.47
C SER A 44 -19.94 -11.22 8.78
N SER A 45 -21.11 -10.96 8.17
CA SER A 45 -22.33 -11.74 8.40
C SER A 45 -22.27 -13.17 7.86
N GLY A 46 -21.31 -13.52 6.99
CA GLY A 46 -21.20 -14.88 6.43
C GLY A 46 -19.81 -15.51 6.30
N ASN A 47 -18.71 -14.74 6.20
CA ASN A 47 -17.37 -15.30 5.93
C ASN A 47 -16.26 -14.71 6.82
N LYS A 48 -16.09 -15.28 8.01
CA LYS A 48 -15.07 -14.86 8.99
C LYS A 48 -13.63 -14.95 8.46
N LYS A 49 -13.33 -15.96 7.63
CA LYS A 49 -11.99 -16.12 7.04
C LYS A 49 -11.65 -14.98 6.08
N LEU A 50 -12.63 -14.55 5.28
CA LEU A 50 -12.48 -13.41 4.37
C LEU A 50 -12.25 -12.11 5.15
N ALA A 51 -13.03 -11.87 6.20
CA ALA A 51 -12.86 -10.71 7.07
C ALA A 51 -11.47 -10.67 7.73
N GLU A 52 -10.98 -11.79 8.25
CA GLU A 52 -9.64 -11.91 8.84
C GLU A 52 -8.53 -11.68 7.80
N ALA A 53 -8.63 -12.31 6.63
CA ALA A 53 -7.67 -12.13 5.54
C ALA A 53 -7.59 -10.67 5.08
N LEU A 54 -8.74 -9.99 4.97
CA LEU A 54 -8.81 -8.59 4.58
C LEU A 54 -8.22 -7.67 5.64
N ALA A 55 -8.48 -7.92 6.92
CA ALA A 55 -7.87 -7.19 8.02
C ALA A 55 -6.34 -7.33 8.04
N VAL A 56 -5.82 -8.54 7.78
CA VAL A 56 -4.38 -8.80 7.65
C VAL A 56 -3.77 -8.05 6.47
N ALA A 57 -4.40 -8.10 5.29
CA ALA A 57 -3.93 -7.40 4.11
C ALA A 57 -3.90 -5.87 4.34
N ALA A 58 -4.95 -5.30 4.94
CA ALA A 58 -5.00 -3.89 5.33
C ALA A 58 -3.88 -3.51 6.31
N GLY A 59 -3.62 -4.34 7.33
CA GLY A 59 -2.53 -4.13 8.27
C GLY A 59 -1.15 -4.18 7.62
N ARG A 60 -0.95 -5.05 6.62
CA ARG A 60 0.28 -5.10 5.83
C ARG A 60 0.52 -3.84 5.01
N VAL A 61 -0.51 -3.30 4.36
CA VAL A 61 -0.41 -2.02 3.62
C VAL A 61 0.05 -0.91 4.57
N GLU A 62 -0.52 -0.82 5.77
CA GLU A 62 -0.10 0.17 6.77
C GLU A 62 1.32 -0.03 7.26
N SER A 63 1.75 -1.26 7.53
CA SER A 63 3.08 -1.52 8.07
C SER A 63 4.19 -1.35 7.01
N LEU A 64 3.91 -1.69 5.75
CA LEU A 64 4.86 -1.58 4.64
C LEU A 64 5.02 -0.12 4.17
N THR A 65 3.99 0.72 4.33
CA THR A 65 4.03 2.12 3.88
C THR A 65 5.24 2.91 4.42
N PRO A 66 5.48 3.00 5.75
CA PRO A 66 6.62 3.74 6.27
C PRO A 66 7.97 3.09 5.89
N GLN A 67 8.01 1.76 5.75
CA GLN A 67 9.21 1.04 5.30
C GLN A 67 9.55 1.38 3.84
N LEU A 68 8.55 1.37 2.97
CA LEU A 68 8.70 1.74 1.56
C LEU A 68 9.10 3.21 1.40
N VAL A 69 8.50 4.11 2.19
CA VAL A 69 8.91 5.53 2.21
C VAL A 69 10.36 5.68 2.65
N ASN A 70 10.78 5.00 3.72
CA ASN A 70 12.15 5.06 4.21
C ASN A 70 13.15 4.46 3.20
N ALA A 71 12.84 3.32 2.60
CA ALA A 71 13.65 2.73 1.54
C ALA A 71 13.75 3.64 0.32
N GLY A 72 12.67 4.33 -0.04
CA GLY A 72 12.68 5.35 -1.08
C GLY A 72 13.60 6.51 -0.74
N ARG A 73 13.65 6.95 0.53
CA ARG A 73 14.55 8.02 1.00
C ARG A 73 16.01 7.58 0.91
N ILE A 74 16.31 6.35 1.33
CA ILE A 74 17.65 5.75 1.22
C ILE A 74 18.05 5.68 -0.26
N ARG A 75 17.22 5.12 -1.14
CA ARG A 75 17.46 5.06 -2.58
C ARG A 75 17.72 6.46 -3.15
N LEU A 76 16.89 7.45 -2.82
CA LEU A 76 17.06 8.84 -3.25
C LEU A 76 18.46 9.39 -2.90
N ASN A 77 18.97 9.10 -1.70
CA ASN A 77 20.28 9.60 -1.25
C ASN A 77 21.48 8.78 -1.77
N TYR A 78 21.25 7.53 -2.17
CA TYR A 78 22.31 6.62 -2.64
C TYR A 78 21.97 6.10 -4.05
N THR A 79 21.93 7.01 -5.02
CA THR A 79 21.48 6.75 -6.40
C THR A 79 22.28 5.69 -7.16
N HIS A 80 23.53 5.45 -6.77
CA HIS A 80 24.42 4.44 -7.37
C HIS A 80 24.46 3.11 -6.60
N SER A 81 23.76 3.02 -5.46
CA SER A 81 23.73 1.82 -4.65
C SER A 81 22.73 0.81 -5.22
N LYS A 82 23.26 -0.25 -5.86
CA LYS A 82 22.44 -1.37 -6.35
C LYS A 82 21.61 -2.00 -5.22
N ALA A 83 22.18 -2.12 -4.03
CA ALA A 83 21.49 -2.67 -2.87
C ALA A 83 20.31 -1.80 -2.41
N ALA A 84 20.46 -0.46 -2.45
CA ALA A 84 19.36 0.45 -2.12
C ALA A 84 18.23 0.36 -3.15
N ASP A 85 18.58 0.22 -4.43
CA ASP A 85 17.62 0.05 -5.52
C ASP A 85 16.86 -1.28 -5.40
N GLU A 86 17.58 -2.39 -5.24
CA GLU A 86 16.99 -3.72 -5.03
C GLU A 86 16.10 -3.76 -3.77
N HIS A 87 16.55 -3.17 -2.66
CA HIS A 87 15.76 -3.12 -1.43
C HIS A 87 14.46 -2.34 -1.61
N PHE A 88 14.53 -1.16 -2.25
CA PHE A 88 13.37 -0.35 -2.57
C PHE A 88 12.39 -1.10 -3.49
N ASN A 89 12.89 -1.73 -4.56
CA ASN A 89 12.06 -2.48 -5.51
C ASN A 89 11.37 -3.68 -4.84
N ASN A 90 12.09 -4.42 -3.98
CA ASN A 90 11.52 -5.54 -3.23
C ASN A 90 10.40 -5.10 -2.27
N LEU A 91 10.56 -3.97 -1.59
CA LEU A 91 9.50 -3.41 -0.74
C LEU A 91 8.33 -2.88 -1.58
N GLY A 92 8.61 -2.29 -2.74
CA GLY A 92 7.59 -1.84 -3.69
C GLY A 92 6.72 -3.00 -4.17
N ALA A 93 7.33 -4.13 -4.52
CA ALA A 93 6.62 -5.35 -4.91
C ALA A 93 5.74 -5.88 -3.77
N GLN A 94 6.29 -6.05 -2.56
CA GLN A 94 5.53 -6.51 -1.39
C GLN A 94 4.34 -5.61 -1.05
N TYR A 95 4.53 -4.29 -1.16
CA TYR A 95 3.46 -3.32 -0.95
C TYR A 95 2.38 -3.44 -2.02
N ALA A 96 2.77 -3.51 -3.30
CA ALA A 96 1.83 -3.66 -4.41
C ALA A 96 1.02 -4.97 -4.29
N ASP A 97 1.67 -6.08 -3.96
CA ASP A 97 1.00 -7.36 -3.71
C ASP A 97 0.00 -7.28 -2.57
N SER A 98 0.36 -6.62 -1.46
CA SER A 98 -0.54 -6.42 -0.32
C SER A 98 -1.75 -5.55 -0.68
N VAL A 99 -1.56 -4.50 -1.49
CA VAL A 99 -2.66 -3.66 -2.01
C VAL A 99 -3.57 -4.46 -2.93
N ASN A 100 -3.01 -5.23 -3.87
CA ASN A 100 -3.77 -6.05 -4.81
C ASN A 100 -4.56 -7.14 -4.08
N GLN A 101 -3.95 -7.80 -3.10
CA GLN A 101 -4.63 -8.77 -2.25
C GLN A 101 -5.80 -8.13 -1.48
N MET A 102 -5.57 -6.97 -0.85
CA MET A 102 -6.64 -6.24 -0.14
C MET A 102 -7.79 -5.90 -1.08
N ARG A 103 -7.50 -5.44 -2.30
CA ARG A 103 -8.51 -5.12 -3.30
C ARG A 103 -9.33 -6.37 -3.68
N ALA A 104 -8.68 -7.47 -4.03
CA ALA A 104 -9.37 -8.70 -4.43
C ALA A 104 -10.31 -9.22 -3.33
N LEU A 105 -9.87 -9.15 -2.06
CA LEU A 105 -10.68 -9.54 -0.91
C LEU A 105 -11.85 -8.59 -0.66
N CYS A 106 -11.68 -7.28 -0.92
CA CYS A 106 -12.80 -6.33 -0.87
C CYS A 106 -13.85 -6.65 -1.93
N ASP A 107 -13.43 -6.92 -3.16
CA ASP A 107 -14.34 -7.23 -4.27
C ASP A 107 -15.14 -8.52 -3.95
N GLU A 108 -14.46 -9.57 -3.45
CA GLU A 108 -15.11 -10.81 -3.01
C GLU A 108 -16.13 -10.58 -1.87
N ALA A 109 -15.81 -9.70 -0.91
CA ALA A 109 -16.69 -9.41 0.22
C ALA A 109 -17.96 -8.65 -0.22
N VAL A 110 -17.83 -7.72 -1.16
CA VAL A 110 -18.97 -6.95 -1.69
C VAL A 110 -19.89 -7.84 -2.53
N ASP A 111 -19.33 -8.72 -3.36
CA ASP A 111 -20.11 -9.66 -4.17
C ASP A 111 -20.90 -10.65 -3.29
N ALA A 112 -20.28 -11.16 -2.22
CA ALA A 112 -20.94 -12.04 -1.27
C ALA A 112 -22.12 -11.35 -0.55
N GLU A 113 -21.96 -10.08 -0.14
CA GLU A 113 -23.03 -9.31 0.47
C GLU A 113 -24.19 -9.05 -0.52
N HIS A 114 -23.86 -8.72 -1.77
CA HIS A 114 -24.84 -8.50 -2.82
C HIS A 114 -25.67 -9.75 -3.12
N PHE A 115 -25.04 -10.93 -3.19
CA PHE A 115 -25.73 -12.21 -3.37
C PHE A 115 -26.76 -12.49 -2.28
N ILE A 116 -26.42 -12.24 -1.02
CA ILE A 116 -27.33 -12.43 0.12
C ILE A 116 -28.55 -11.51 0.06
N ARG A 117 -28.40 -10.27 -0.46
CA ARG A 117 -29.50 -9.30 -0.51
C ARG A 117 -30.51 -9.54 -1.63
N ILE A 118 -30.13 -10.27 -2.68
CA ILE A 118 -30.98 -10.55 -3.85
C ILE A 118 -31.72 -11.88 -3.73
N SER A 119 -31.25 -12.77 -2.85
CA SER A 119 -31.84 -14.09 -2.58
C SER A 119 -32.96 -14.03 -1.55
#